data_AF-A0A7Y7QLQ3-F1
#
_entry.id   AF-A0A7Y7QLQ3-F1
#
_cell.length_a   1.000
_cell.length_b   1.000
_cell.length_c   1.000
_cell.angle_alpha   90.00
_cell.angle_beta   90.00
_cell.angle_gamma   90.00
#
_symmetry.space_group_name_H-M   'P 1'
#
loop_
_entity.id
_entity.type
_entity.pdbx_description
1 polymer ?
#
loop_
_entity_poly.entity_id
_entity_poly.type
_entity_poly.pdbx_seq_one_letter_code
_entity_poly.pdbx_strand_id
1 'polypeptide(L)'
;MKKKILSLVVLIVLFGNPFSFTFAKSKVIYDRSENLAKQYIENSLNDDNWINKSPYISGEGKKFYTDDEKNPSYIEFKISCDNQKDCGFILVNSDGNDVAVPIASTSGIGPGELLSLQNESKVNKKNKDNKTNKKSNNKLYYFGPLEQYSIDEENEEFISINPQDDIEQIVESDKTLKKEDKEKEVKRIKGELKSRVDDYKIKAKEYKKSDDFKKYKEEIKDEILKMPKEEFVFEKLDMAFASYVNPGASDKFIPGALTSNTICNGLTPCYNQFDSGYAGKSCKVGCAPTAVGIIFGYYDRNNFPDLVSGTATLTNNYFVETMIKNIGDIILTTCKGSAGSTITSNISKAKQYAIDKGYKNTTSTFISGDTSTLFSKIKTEINSGRPVIINIKNNFDTGGHGVVGFGYKSTGTTPIVRVNMGWGAISTFSGSSSYFTSSIEQNLNSVYYSSSSDRTATSIVTFMISK
;
A
#
# COMPACT_ATOMS: atom_id res chain seq x y z
N MET A 1 36.93 0.44 -77.16
CA MET A 1 37.37 1.39 -76.10
C MET A 1 36.32 2.49 -76.04
N LYS A 2 35.59 2.82 -74.97
CA LYS A 2 35.63 2.54 -73.54
C LYS A 2 34.17 2.39 -73.05
N LYS A 3 33.94 1.44 -72.14
CA LYS A 3 32.69 1.22 -71.40
C LYS A 3 32.30 2.49 -70.61
N LYS A 4 31.04 2.92 -70.68
CA LYS A 4 30.41 3.71 -69.62
C LYS A 4 29.33 2.84 -69.00
N ILE A 5 29.61 2.38 -67.78
CA ILE A 5 28.70 1.62 -66.94
C ILE A 5 27.65 2.59 -66.41
N LEU A 6 26.40 2.28 -66.72
CA LEU A 6 25.20 2.92 -66.18
C LEU A 6 25.03 2.44 -64.73
N SER A 7 25.40 3.26 -63.74
CA SER A 7 24.97 3.05 -62.35
C SER A 7 23.57 3.64 -62.19
N LEU A 8 22.57 2.79 -62.42
CA LEU A 8 21.18 3.06 -62.06
C LEU A 8 21.06 2.87 -60.54
N VAL A 9 21.26 3.96 -59.78
CA VAL A 9 20.83 4.01 -58.38
C VAL A 9 19.31 4.05 -58.39
N VAL A 10 18.71 2.88 -58.18
CA VAL A 10 17.29 2.73 -57.88
C VAL A 10 17.09 3.31 -56.48
N LEU A 11 16.74 4.59 -56.44
CA LEU A 11 16.21 5.25 -55.25
C LEU A 11 14.78 4.72 -55.05
N ILE A 12 14.64 3.53 -54.45
CA ILE A 12 13.36 3.12 -53.87
C ILE A 12 13.10 4.10 -52.74
N VAL A 13 12.21 5.03 -53.02
CA VAL A 13 11.61 5.93 -52.06
C VAL A 13 10.87 5.07 -51.03
N LEU A 14 11.54 4.78 -49.92
CA LEU A 14 10.97 4.26 -48.68
C LEU A 14 10.07 5.33 -48.07
N PHE A 15 8.94 5.65 -48.69
CA PHE A 15 7.78 6.14 -47.93
C PHE A 15 7.11 4.92 -47.28
N GLY A 16 7.82 4.34 -46.32
CA GLY A 16 7.24 3.43 -45.37
C GLY A 16 6.09 4.15 -44.69
N ASN A 17 4.87 3.66 -44.96
CA ASN A 17 3.65 4.19 -44.41
C ASN A 17 3.81 4.32 -42.88
N PRO A 18 3.74 5.54 -42.28
CA PRO A 18 3.96 5.73 -40.85
C PRO A 18 2.96 4.95 -39.97
N PHE A 19 1.89 4.43 -40.57
CA PHE A 19 0.95 3.52 -39.93
C PHE A 19 1.58 2.16 -39.54
N SER A 20 2.53 1.62 -40.30
CA SER A 20 3.07 0.27 -40.05
C SER A 20 3.95 0.18 -38.79
N PHE A 21 4.58 1.27 -38.36
CA PHE A 21 5.42 1.29 -37.15
C PHE A 21 4.62 1.28 -35.85
N THR A 22 3.39 1.80 -35.86
CA THR A 22 2.57 1.90 -34.64
C THR A 22 2.02 0.53 -34.22
N PHE A 23 1.62 -0.30 -35.18
CA PHE A 23 1.12 -1.66 -34.91
C PHE A 23 2.20 -2.56 -34.30
N ALA A 24 3.44 -2.48 -34.81
CA ALA A 24 4.56 -3.28 -34.31
C ALA A 24 4.84 -3.00 -32.82
N LYS A 25 4.80 -1.74 -32.39
CA LYS A 25 5.06 -1.37 -30.98
C LYS A 25 3.98 -1.90 -30.03
N SER A 26 2.71 -1.81 -30.43
CA SER A 26 1.59 -2.27 -29.59
C SER A 26 1.61 -3.78 -29.34
N LYS A 27 2.03 -4.56 -30.35
CA LYS A 27 2.16 -6.02 -30.25
C LYS A 27 3.31 -6.40 -29.32
N VAL A 28 4.47 -5.76 -29.46
CA VAL A 28 5.65 -6.02 -28.61
C VAL A 28 5.35 -5.77 -27.13
N ILE A 29 4.61 -4.71 -26.81
CA ILE A 29 4.19 -4.41 -25.44
C ILE A 29 3.27 -5.51 -24.90
N TYR A 30 2.26 -5.91 -25.68
CA TYR A 30 1.33 -6.95 -25.30
C TYR A 30 2.04 -8.30 -25.06
N ASP A 31 2.86 -8.74 -26.01
CA ASP A 31 3.60 -10.01 -25.93
C ASP A 31 4.52 -10.04 -24.69
N ARG A 32 5.17 -8.91 -24.38
CA ARG A 32 5.99 -8.78 -23.16
C ARG A 32 5.15 -8.91 -21.89
N SER A 33 4.02 -8.22 -21.82
CA SER A 33 3.15 -8.26 -20.64
C SER A 33 2.51 -9.64 -20.45
N GLU A 34 2.11 -10.30 -21.53
CA GLU A 34 1.57 -11.66 -21.47
C GLU A 34 2.63 -12.65 -20.97
N ASN A 35 3.88 -12.52 -21.43
CA ASN A 35 4.98 -13.35 -20.94
C ASN A 35 5.27 -13.13 -19.45
N LEU A 36 5.21 -11.89 -18.96
CA LEU A 36 5.34 -11.59 -17.53
C LEU A 36 4.21 -12.20 -16.71
N ALA A 37 2.97 -12.13 -17.20
CA ALA A 37 1.84 -12.80 -16.54
C ALA A 37 2.03 -14.33 -16.51
N LYS A 38 2.49 -14.95 -17.61
CA LYS A 38 2.79 -16.40 -17.64
C LYS A 38 3.89 -16.78 -16.65
N GLN A 39 4.98 -16.02 -16.61
CA GLN A 39 6.06 -16.24 -15.63
C GLN A 39 5.56 -16.10 -14.19
N TYR A 40 4.68 -15.13 -13.92
CA TYR A 40 4.06 -14.99 -12.60
C TYR A 40 3.22 -16.23 -12.26
N ILE A 41 2.37 -16.69 -13.18
CA ILE A 41 1.57 -17.89 -12.99
C ILE A 41 2.45 -19.11 -12.69
N GLU A 42 3.51 -19.33 -13.48
CA GLU A 42 4.45 -20.44 -13.30
C GLU A 42 5.13 -20.41 -11.93
N ASN A 43 5.56 -19.22 -11.49
CA ASN A 43 6.19 -19.03 -10.18
C ASN A 43 5.20 -19.12 -9.01
N SER A 44 3.91 -18.87 -9.26
CA SER A 44 2.82 -18.93 -8.28
C SER A 44 2.05 -20.27 -8.29
N LEU A 45 2.52 -21.31 -9.00
CA LEU A 45 1.88 -22.63 -8.96
C LEU A 45 1.90 -23.27 -7.55
N ASN A 46 2.85 -22.85 -6.72
CA ASN A 46 2.98 -23.26 -5.32
C ASN A 46 2.30 -22.28 -4.34
N ASP A 47 1.70 -21.18 -4.81
CA ASP A 47 0.93 -20.24 -4.00
C ASP A 47 -0.49 -20.80 -3.76
N ASP A 48 -0.98 -20.68 -2.53
CA ASP A 48 -2.33 -21.10 -2.09
C ASP A 48 -3.44 -20.57 -3.03
N ASN A 49 -3.19 -19.45 -3.69
CA ASN A 49 -4.11 -18.83 -4.64
C ASN A 49 -4.53 -19.78 -5.79
N TRP A 50 -3.56 -20.52 -6.33
CA TRP A 50 -3.76 -21.39 -7.50
C TRP A 50 -3.21 -22.81 -7.31
N ILE A 51 -2.85 -23.19 -6.09
CA ILE A 51 -2.43 -24.54 -5.76
C ILE A 51 -3.43 -25.57 -6.29
N ASN A 52 -2.94 -26.51 -7.10
CA ASN A 52 -3.74 -27.55 -7.76
C ASN A 52 -4.84 -27.05 -8.73
N LYS A 53 -4.77 -25.81 -9.23
CA LYS A 53 -5.80 -25.24 -10.13
C LYS A 53 -5.39 -25.08 -11.60
N SER A 54 -4.15 -25.43 -11.96
CA SER A 54 -3.59 -25.28 -13.33
C SER A 54 -3.96 -23.93 -13.99
N PRO A 55 -3.63 -22.79 -13.37
CA PRO A 55 -3.97 -21.46 -13.87
C PRO A 55 -3.41 -21.20 -15.29
N TYR A 56 -4.20 -20.55 -16.15
CA TYR A 56 -3.79 -20.09 -17.48
C TYR A 56 -4.52 -18.80 -17.89
N ILE A 57 -3.91 -18.02 -18.78
CA ILE A 57 -4.53 -16.80 -19.32
C ILE A 57 -5.66 -17.17 -20.28
N SER A 58 -6.87 -16.71 -20.00
CA SER A 58 -8.10 -17.19 -20.65
C SER A 58 -8.66 -16.28 -21.76
N GLY A 59 -7.98 -15.18 -22.08
CA GLY A 59 -8.44 -14.24 -23.10
C GLY A 59 -7.44 -13.12 -23.39
N GLU A 60 -7.84 -12.19 -24.26
CA GLU A 60 -7.04 -11.01 -24.55
C GLU A 60 -6.95 -10.09 -23.33
N GLY A 61 -5.75 -9.58 -23.06
CA GLY A 61 -5.51 -8.65 -21.96
C GLY A 61 -6.23 -7.31 -22.13
N LYS A 62 -6.93 -6.86 -21.09
CA LYS A 62 -7.64 -5.57 -21.07
C LYS A 62 -6.64 -4.43 -20.80
N LYS A 63 -6.62 -3.44 -21.68
CA LYS A 63 -5.65 -2.34 -21.66
C LYS A 63 -6.14 -1.19 -20.78
N PHE A 64 -5.26 -0.68 -19.94
CA PHE A 64 -5.46 0.49 -19.12
C PHE A 64 -4.42 1.57 -19.42
N TYR A 65 -4.87 2.82 -19.43
CA TYR A 65 -4.07 3.98 -19.76
C TYR A 65 -3.95 4.91 -18.55
N THR A 66 -2.81 5.58 -18.38
CA THR A 66 -2.61 6.59 -17.33
C THR A 66 -2.56 7.99 -17.98
N ASP A 67 -1.45 8.31 -18.65
CA ASP A 67 -1.17 9.59 -19.28
C ASP A 67 -0.95 9.51 -20.80
N ASP A 68 -0.49 8.36 -21.30
CA ASP A 68 -0.28 8.08 -22.73
C ASP A 68 -1.48 7.35 -23.33
N GLU A 69 -2.29 8.07 -24.11
CA GLU A 69 -3.46 7.50 -24.79
C GLU A 69 -3.18 6.46 -25.88
N LYS A 70 -1.91 6.33 -26.30
CA LYS A 70 -1.49 5.42 -27.38
C LYS A 70 -0.84 4.16 -26.83
N ASN A 71 -0.18 4.24 -25.68
CA ASN A 71 0.53 3.12 -25.06
C ASN A 71 -0.12 2.81 -23.70
N PRO A 72 -0.68 1.60 -23.49
CA PRO A 72 -1.22 1.26 -22.19
C PRO A 72 -0.09 1.22 -21.14
N SER A 73 -0.40 1.66 -19.92
CA SER A 73 0.47 1.51 -18.75
C SER A 73 0.27 0.18 -18.06
N TYR A 74 -0.95 -0.38 -18.12
CA TYR A 74 -1.22 -1.69 -17.55
C TYR A 74 -2.06 -2.56 -18.49
N ILE A 75 -1.88 -3.87 -18.38
CA ILE A 75 -2.67 -4.88 -19.08
C ILE A 75 -3.17 -5.89 -18.05
N GLU A 76 -4.49 -6.03 -17.92
CA GLU A 76 -5.15 -7.03 -17.08
C GLU A 76 -5.39 -8.31 -17.87
N PHE A 77 -4.85 -9.43 -17.40
CA PHE A 77 -5.09 -10.75 -17.92
C PHE A 77 -6.06 -11.49 -17.01
N LYS A 78 -7.15 -12.02 -17.58
CA LYS A 78 -8.04 -12.95 -16.90
C LYS A 78 -7.37 -14.32 -16.80
N ILE A 79 -7.43 -14.91 -15.61
CA ILE A 79 -6.87 -16.23 -15.34
C ILE A 79 -8.03 -17.22 -15.18
N SER A 80 -8.03 -18.27 -15.98
CA SER A 80 -8.91 -19.43 -15.78
C SER A 80 -8.12 -20.59 -15.21
N CYS A 81 -8.86 -21.51 -14.61
CA CYS A 81 -8.37 -22.73 -13.99
C CYS A 81 -9.15 -23.91 -14.60
N ASP A 82 -8.67 -25.15 -14.45
CA ASP A 82 -9.25 -26.35 -15.09
C ASP A 82 -10.78 -26.47 -14.91
N ASN A 83 -11.30 -26.08 -13.74
CA ASN A 83 -12.72 -26.21 -13.38
C ASN A 83 -13.45 -24.87 -13.19
N GLN A 84 -12.78 -23.74 -13.41
CA GLN A 84 -13.36 -22.42 -13.15
C GLN A 84 -12.87 -21.41 -14.18
N LYS A 85 -13.81 -20.91 -14.98
CA LYS A 85 -13.56 -19.75 -15.83
C LYS A 85 -13.39 -18.53 -14.94
N ASP A 86 -12.37 -17.73 -15.23
CA ASP A 86 -12.08 -16.51 -14.49
C ASP A 86 -11.91 -16.80 -12.99
N CYS A 87 -11.00 -17.71 -12.64
CA CYS A 87 -10.60 -17.99 -11.26
C CYS A 87 -9.66 -16.92 -10.67
N GLY A 88 -9.26 -15.93 -11.48
CA GLY A 88 -8.43 -14.83 -11.03
C GLY A 88 -8.15 -13.80 -12.12
N PHE A 89 -7.30 -12.84 -11.79
CA PHE A 89 -6.73 -11.90 -12.74
C PHE A 89 -5.30 -11.51 -12.33
N ILE A 90 -4.52 -11.06 -13.32
CA ILE A 90 -3.18 -10.49 -13.14
C ILE A 90 -3.16 -9.14 -13.86
N LEU A 91 -2.81 -8.07 -13.14
CA LEU A 91 -2.53 -6.77 -13.73
C LEU A 91 -1.02 -6.64 -13.91
N VAL A 92 -0.58 -6.45 -15.15
CA VAL A 92 0.84 -6.32 -15.50
C VAL A 92 1.14 -4.89 -15.88
N ASN A 93 2.22 -4.32 -15.33
CA ASN A 93 2.74 -3.05 -15.80
C ASN A 93 3.41 -3.24 -17.17
N SER A 94 2.84 -2.61 -18.20
CA SER A 94 3.29 -2.72 -19.58
C SER A 94 4.33 -1.66 -19.98
N ASP A 95 4.44 -0.55 -19.25
CA ASP A 95 5.39 0.52 -19.55
C ASP A 95 6.72 0.39 -18.78
N GLY A 96 6.75 -0.42 -17.72
CA GLY A 96 7.94 -0.72 -16.93
C GLY A 96 8.40 0.42 -16.02
N ASN A 97 7.55 1.42 -15.77
CA ASN A 97 7.84 2.52 -14.84
C ASN A 97 7.58 2.19 -13.36
N ASP A 98 7.14 0.96 -13.06
CA ASP A 98 6.65 0.49 -11.75
C ASP A 98 6.86 -1.04 -11.65
N VAL A 99 6.43 -1.67 -10.54
CA VAL A 99 6.46 -3.12 -10.32
C VAL A 99 5.84 -3.88 -11.50
N ALA A 100 6.48 -4.98 -11.93
CA ALA A 100 6.07 -5.72 -13.12
C ALA A 100 4.65 -6.28 -13.03
N VAL A 101 4.28 -6.82 -11.86
CA VAL A 101 2.94 -7.32 -11.56
C VAL A 101 2.45 -6.62 -10.28
N PRO A 102 1.82 -5.45 -10.40
CA PRO A 102 1.35 -4.71 -9.22
C PRO A 102 0.20 -5.40 -8.48
N ILE A 103 -0.63 -6.19 -9.17
CA ILE A 103 -1.82 -6.82 -8.58
C ILE A 103 -2.05 -8.19 -9.21
N ALA A 104 -2.30 -9.18 -8.37
CA ALA A 104 -2.89 -10.46 -8.74
C ALA A 104 -3.99 -10.83 -7.74
N SER A 105 -5.03 -11.52 -8.18
CA SER A 105 -6.14 -11.93 -7.32
C SER A 105 -6.80 -13.21 -7.78
N THR A 106 -7.42 -13.93 -6.86
CA THR A 106 -8.27 -15.12 -7.09
C THR A 106 -9.77 -14.82 -7.10
N SER A 107 -10.15 -13.54 -6.99
CA SER A 107 -11.56 -13.12 -6.92
C SER A 107 -12.34 -13.29 -8.23
N GLY A 108 -11.67 -13.70 -9.32
CA GLY A 108 -12.25 -13.90 -10.65
C GLY A 108 -12.73 -12.64 -11.36
N ILE A 109 -13.09 -11.59 -10.61
CA ILE A 109 -13.52 -10.29 -11.10
C ILE A 109 -12.33 -9.33 -11.07
N GLY A 110 -11.97 -8.81 -12.24
CA GLY A 110 -10.85 -7.87 -12.39
C GLY A 110 -11.32 -6.41 -12.31
N PRO A 111 -10.42 -5.45 -12.05
CA PRO A 111 -10.70 -4.02 -12.12
C PRO A 111 -11.47 -3.62 -13.38
N GLY A 112 -11.10 -4.22 -14.52
CA GLY A 112 -11.74 -3.97 -15.79
C GLY A 112 -13.20 -4.35 -15.79
N GLU A 113 -13.55 -5.49 -15.21
CA GLU A 113 -14.93 -5.96 -15.12
C GLU A 113 -15.74 -5.15 -14.11
N LEU A 114 -15.17 -4.79 -12.96
CA LEU A 114 -15.80 -3.89 -11.99
C LEU A 114 -16.21 -2.57 -12.64
N LEU A 115 -15.30 -1.96 -13.41
CA LEU A 115 -15.57 -0.73 -14.15
C LEU A 115 -16.68 -0.91 -15.20
N SER A 116 -16.70 -2.07 -15.88
CA SER A 116 -17.75 -2.40 -16.85
C SER A 116 -19.12 -2.53 -16.16
N LEU A 117 -19.20 -3.24 -15.03
CA LEU A 117 -20.43 -3.43 -14.27
C LEU A 117 -20.98 -2.12 -13.70
N GLN A 118 -20.10 -1.22 -13.23
CA GLN A 118 -20.49 0.11 -12.77
C GLN A 118 -21.04 0.97 -13.91
N ASN A 119 -20.46 0.87 -15.10
CA ASN A 119 -20.98 1.59 -16.27
C ASN A 119 -22.34 1.03 -16.71
N GLU A 120 -22.53 -0.28 -16.69
CA GLU A 120 -23.80 -0.91 -17.05
C GLU A 120 -24.92 -0.59 -16.04
N SER A 121 -24.63 -0.59 -14.74
CA SER A 121 -25.61 -0.20 -13.72
C SER A 121 -26.04 1.26 -13.87
N LYS A 122 -25.10 2.16 -14.21
CA LYS A 122 -25.38 3.57 -14.51
C LYS A 122 -26.18 3.75 -15.80
N VAL A 123 -25.86 3.03 -16.88
CA VAL A 123 -26.60 3.07 -18.15
C VAL A 123 -28.03 2.56 -17.98
N ASN A 124 -28.24 1.49 -17.22
CA ASN A 124 -29.58 0.97 -16.94
C ASN A 124 -30.45 1.94 -16.12
N LYS A 125 -29.83 2.81 -15.31
CA LYS A 125 -30.51 3.88 -14.57
C LYS A 125 -30.93 5.05 -15.48
N LYS A 126 -30.12 5.42 -16.49
CA LYS A 126 -30.43 6.47 -17.49
C LYS A 126 -31.36 5.99 -18.63
N ASN A 127 -31.28 4.71 -19.03
CA ASN A 127 -32.05 4.16 -20.17
C ASN A 127 -33.47 3.70 -19.84
N LYS A 128 -33.93 3.86 -18.59
CA LYS A 128 -35.38 3.70 -18.30
C LYS A 128 -36.23 4.75 -19.03
N ASP A 129 -35.60 5.84 -19.49
CA ASP A 129 -36.29 6.97 -20.14
C ASP A 129 -35.95 7.19 -21.63
N ASN A 130 -34.98 6.49 -22.25
CA ASN A 130 -34.70 6.64 -23.68
C ASN A 130 -34.04 5.41 -24.34
N LYS A 131 -34.64 4.93 -25.43
CA LYS A 131 -34.30 3.69 -26.17
C LYS A 131 -33.22 3.94 -27.23
N THR A 132 -31.94 4.09 -26.86
CA THR A 132 -30.84 3.99 -27.83
C THR A 132 -29.61 3.32 -27.22
N ASN A 133 -29.36 2.06 -27.61
CA ASN A 133 -28.17 1.29 -27.24
C ASN A 133 -26.97 1.72 -28.11
N LYS A 134 -26.20 2.71 -27.67
CA LYS A 134 -24.90 3.04 -28.28
C LYS A 134 -23.79 2.43 -27.43
N LYS A 135 -23.13 1.39 -27.94
CA LYS A 135 -21.96 0.76 -27.31
C LYS A 135 -20.82 1.79 -27.26
N SER A 136 -20.50 2.32 -26.09
CA SER A 136 -19.44 3.31 -25.92
C SER A 136 -18.07 2.63 -25.89
N ASN A 137 -17.20 2.95 -26.85
CA ASN A 137 -15.79 2.54 -26.85
C ASN A 137 -14.99 3.38 -25.85
N ASN A 138 -15.30 3.27 -24.57
CA ASN A 138 -14.60 4.02 -23.54
C ASN A 138 -13.25 3.38 -23.25
N LYS A 139 -12.17 4.16 -23.40
CA LYS A 139 -10.85 3.77 -22.90
C LYS A 139 -10.94 3.64 -21.38
N LEU A 140 -10.30 2.61 -20.83
CA LEU A 140 -10.18 2.45 -19.40
C LEU A 140 -8.94 3.16 -18.91
N TYR A 141 -9.11 3.99 -17.88
CA TYR A 141 -8.01 4.66 -17.22
C TYR A 141 -7.76 4.00 -15.88
N TYR A 142 -6.49 3.66 -15.61
CA TYR A 142 -6.07 3.13 -14.33
C TYR A 142 -5.26 4.22 -13.63
N PHE A 143 -5.88 4.87 -12.66
CA PHE A 143 -5.17 5.60 -11.61
C PHE A 143 -4.80 4.55 -10.55
N GLY A 144 -3.74 4.70 -9.76
CA GLY A 144 -3.27 3.63 -8.86
C GLY A 144 -4.38 3.05 -7.95
N PRO A 145 -4.14 1.92 -7.24
CA PRO A 145 -5.18 1.28 -6.42
C PRO A 145 -5.78 2.19 -5.32
N LEU A 146 -5.12 3.31 -4.99
CA LEU A 146 -5.60 4.34 -4.06
C LEU A 146 -6.37 5.48 -4.71
N GLU A 147 -6.29 5.65 -6.03
CA GLU A 147 -6.87 6.77 -6.78
C GLU A 147 -8.19 6.39 -7.47
N GLN A 148 -8.61 5.12 -7.36
CA GLN A 148 -9.76 4.58 -8.06
C GLN A 148 -11.07 4.64 -7.30
N TYR A 149 -11.07 5.03 -6.03
CA TYR A 149 -12.24 4.90 -5.15
C TYR A 149 -12.54 6.21 -4.43
N SER A 150 -13.80 6.66 -4.49
CA SER A 150 -14.40 7.66 -3.61
C SER A 150 -15.45 6.96 -2.75
N ILE A 151 -15.74 7.51 -1.57
CA ILE A 151 -16.89 7.09 -0.78
C ILE A 151 -18.06 8.00 -1.19
N ASP A 152 -19.20 7.42 -1.54
CA ASP A 152 -20.45 8.18 -1.66
C ASP A 152 -20.86 8.65 -0.25
N GLU A 153 -20.79 9.97 0.00
CA GLU A 153 -21.06 10.56 1.32
C GLU A 153 -22.51 10.32 1.80
N GLU A 154 -23.47 10.04 0.91
CA GLU A 154 -24.85 9.74 1.32
C GLU A 154 -25.04 8.29 1.77
N ASN A 155 -24.27 7.35 1.22
CA ASN A 155 -24.54 5.91 1.36
C ASN A 155 -23.35 5.09 1.88
N GLU A 156 -22.19 5.72 2.10
CA GLU A 156 -20.93 5.08 2.52
C GLU A 156 -20.42 3.96 1.57
N GLU A 157 -20.89 3.93 0.32
CA GLU A 157 -20.46 2.93 -0.67
C GLU A 157 -19.20 3.37 -1.42
N PHE A 158 -18.29 2.42 -1.68
CA PHE A 158 -17.12 2.64 -2.54
C PHE A 158 -17.55 2.77 -4.00
N ILE A 159 -17.48 3.98 -4.54
CA ILE A 159 -17.73 4.27 -5.96
C ILE A 159 -16.40 4.43 -6.69
N SER A 160 -16.29 3.87 -7.91
CA SER A 160 -15.10 4.11 -8.72
C SER A 160 -15.18 5.48 -9.39
N ILE A 161 -14.10 6.25 -9.28
CA ILE A 161 -14.04 7.60 -9.84
C ILE A 161 -13.73 7.50 -11.34
N ASN A 162 -14.73 7.79 -12.18
CA ASN A 162 -14.48 8.23 -13.55
C ASN A 162 -14.65 9.74 -13.58
N PRO A 163 -13.56 10.53 -13.64
CA PRO A 163 -13.62 11.99 -13.53
C PRO A 163 -14.56 12.65 -14.54
N GLN A 164 -14.80 12.01 -15.69
CA GLN A 164 -15.68 12.54 -16.72
C GLN A 164 -17.17 12.42 -16.36
N ASP A 165 -17.55 11.34 -15.67
CA ASP A 165 -18.94 10.99 -15.37
C ASP A 165 -19.44 11.63 -14.07
N ASP A 166 -18.56 11.82 -13.10
CA ASP A 166 -18.92 12.38 -11.78
C ASP A 166 -19.14 13.91 -11.84
N ILE A 167 -18.42 14.63 -12.73
CA ILE A 167 -18.69 16.07 -12.98
C ILE A 167 -20.10 16.27 -13.53
N GLU A 168 -20.53 15.39 -14.43
CA GLU A 168 -21.88 15.48 -15.01
C GLU A 168 -22.94 15.16 -13.96
N GLN A 169 -22.69 14.21 -13.05
CA GLN A 169 -23.59 13.91 -11.92
C GLN A 169 -23.67 15.02 -10.88
N ILE A 170 -22.55 15.61 -10.46
CA ILE A 170 -22.51 16.70 -9.48
C ILE A 170 -23.30 17.91 -9.97
N VAL A 171 -23.24 18.19 -11.27
CA VAL A 171 -23.99 19.31 -11.87
C VAL A 171 -25.45 18.91 -12.20
N GLU A 172 -25.71 17.64 -12.54
CA GLU A 172 -27.08 17.11 -12.71
C GLU A 172 -27.86 17.07 -11.39
N SER A 173 -27.22 16.76 -10.26
CA SER A 173 -27.86 16.62 -8.94
C SER A 173 -28.28 17.96 -8.32
N ASP A 174 -27.64 19.07 -8.70
CA ASP A 174 -28.04 20.40 -8.25
C ASP A 174 -29.34 20.84 -8.93
N LYS A 175 -30.47 20.67 -8.21
CA LYS A 175 -31.81 21.04 -8.70
C LYS A 175 -32.03 22.54 -8.84
N THR A 176 -31.13 23.37 -8.33
CA THR A 176 -31.29 24.83 -8.30
C THR A 176 -30.78 25.52 -9.56
N LEU A 177 -29.89 24.87 -10.31
CA LEU A 177 -29.34 25.41 -11.56
C LEU A 177 -30.27 25.20 -12.74
N LYS A 178 -30.50 26.27 -13.53
CA LYS A 178 -31.18 26.16 -14.82
C LYS A 178 -30.30 25.36 -15.80
N LYS A 179 -30.92 24.68 -16.77
CA LYS A 179 -30.23 23.82 -17.74
C LYS A 179 -29.05 24.51 -18.44
N GLU A 180 -29.20 25.77 -18.82
CA GLU A 180 -28.13 26.56 -19.47
C GLU A 180 -26.95 26.88 -18.54
N ASP A 181 -27.21 27.03 -17.24
CA ASP A 181 -26.18 27.28 -16.23
C ASP A 181 -25.45 25.98 -15.87
N LYS A 182 -26.14 24.83 -15.88
CA LYS A 182 -25.53 23.50 -15.73
C LYS A 182 -24.49 23.21 -16.81
N GLU A 183 -24.81 23.48 -18.08
CA GLU A 183 -23.87 23.25 -19.18
C GLU A 183 -22.63 24.14 -19.08
N LYS A 184 -22.79 25.40 -18.65
CA LYS A 184 -21.67 26.31 -18.39
C LYS A 184 -20.81 25.82 -17.22
N GLU A 185 -21.43 25.34 -16.16
CA GLU A 185 -20.75 24.85 -14.96
C GLU A 185 -19.98 23.55 -15.22
N VAL A 186 -20.56 22.58 -15.93
CA VAL A 186 -19.85 21.38 -16.39
C VAL A 186 -18.64 21.77 -17.24
N LYS A 187 -18.79 22.75 -18.15
CA LYS A 187 -17.70 23.22 -19.01
C LYS A 187 -16.60 23.90 -18.19
N ARG A 188 -16.95 24.69 -17.17
CA ARG A 188 -16.00 25.32 -16.23
C ARG A 188 -15.22 24.26 -15.45
N ILE A 189 -15.92 23.33 -14.81
CA ILE A 189 -15.32 22.26 -14.00
C ILE A 189 -14.42 21.36 -14.86
N LYS A 190 -14.86 20.98 -16.07
CA LYS A 190 -14.02 20.23 -17.03
C LYS A 190 -12.76 21.01 -17.41
N GLY A 191 -12.86 22.33 -17.58
CA GLY A 191 -11.71 23.20 -17.83
C GLY A 191 -10.71 23.22 -16.67
N GLU A 192 -11.21 23.33 -15.43
CA GLU A 192 -10.38 23.34 -14.22
C GLU A 192 -9.70 21.99 -13.97
N LEU A 193 -10.42 20.88 -14.12
CA LEU A 193 -9.86 19.54 -14.00
C LEU A 193 -8.81 19.28 -15.07
N LYS A 194 -9.07 19.66 -16.32
CA LYS A 194 -8.07 19.58 -17.37
C LYS A 194 -6.82 20.39 -17.03
N SER A 195 -7.00 21.63 -16.54
CA SER A 195 -5.87 22.47 -16.12
C SER A 195 -5.08 21.85 -14.96
N ARG A 196 -5.73 21.23 -13.97
CA ARG A 196 -5.06 20.54 -12.86
C ARG A 196 -4.30 19.32 -13.34
N VAL A 197 -4.90 18.51 -14.21
CA VAL A 197 -4.24 17.35 -14.82
C VAL A 197 -3.01 17.79 -15.63
N ASP A 198 -3.12 18.87 -16.40
CA ASP A 198 -2.01 19.42 -17.17
C ASP A 198 -0.89 19.95 -16.25
N ASP A 199 -1.22 20.61 -15.15
CA ASP A 199 -0.27 21.04 -14.11
C ASP A 199 0.46 19.84 -13.47
N TYR A 200 -0.28 18.78 -13.10
CA TYR A 200 0.34 17.55 -12.58
C TYR A 200 1.26 16.89 -13.61
N LYS A 201 0.87 16.87 -14.89
CA LYS A 201 1.73 16.37 -15.97
C LYS A 201 3.01 17.19 -16.13
N ILE A 202 2.94 18.50 -15.95
CA ILE A 202 4.12 19.39 -15.97
C ILE A 202 5.01 19.07 -14.77
N LYS A 203 4.47 19.07 -13.55
CA LYS A 203 5.20 18.75 -12.32
C LYS A 203 5.86 17.37 -12.36
N ALA A 204 5.18 16.35 -12.87
CA ALA A 204 5.74 15.02 -13.04
C ALA A 204 6.92 15.00 -14.04
N LYS A 205 6.82 15.77 -15.15
CA LYS A 205 7.91 15.93 -16.12
C LYS A 205 9.09 16.70 -15.53
N GLU A 206 8.84 17.71 -14.70
CA GLU A 206 9.88 18.46 -13.99
C GLU A 206 10.57 17.60 -12.94
N TYR A 207 9.79 16.85 -12.14
CA TYR A 207 10.33 15.91 -11.16
C TYR A 207 11.18 14.83 -11.82
N LYS A 208 10.75 14.23 -12.93
CA LYS A 208 11.56 13.27 -13.71
C LYS A 208 12.90 13.84 -14.22
N LYS A 209 13.01 15.18 -14.33
CA LYS A 209 14.25 15.88 -14.71
C LYS A 209 15.08 16.34 -13.51
N SER A 210 14.49 16.37 -12.32
CA SER A 210 15.15 16.82 -11.09
C SER A 210 16.36 15.96 -10.75
N ASP A 211 17.34 16.56 -10.07
CA ASP A 211 18.51 15.83 -9.60
C ASP A 211 18.15 14.83 -8.50
N ASP A 212 17.07 15.07 -7.75
CA ASP A 212 16.52 14.12 -6.77
C ASP A 212 16.07 12.82 -7.44
N PHE A 213 15.33 12.91 -8.56
CA PHE A 213 14.91 11.73 -9.31
C PHE A 213 16.09 11.00 -9.96
N LYS A 214 17.11 11.74 -10.44
CA LYS A 214 18.34 11.12 -10.96
C LYS A 214 19.08 10.38 -9.85
N LYS A 215 19.21 10.99 -8.67
CA LYS A 215 19.85 10.39 -7.49
C LYS A 215 19.13 9.13 -7.07
N TYR A 216 17.80 9.19 -6.91
CA TYR A 216 16.97 8.03 -6.61
C TYR A 216 17.14 6.90 -7.64
N LYS A 217 17.16 7.23 -8.93
CA LYS A 217 17.35 6.23 -10.00
C LYS A 217 18.72 5.55 -9.94
N GLU A 218 19.79 6.29 -9.64
CA GLU A 218 21.13 5.70 -9.50
C GLU A 218 21.24 4.88 -8.19
N GLU A 219 20.62 5.32 -7.09
CA GLU A 219 20.57 4.55 -5.83
C GLU A 219 19.88 3.19 -6.01
N ILE A 220 18.71 3.17 -6.68
CA ILE A 220 17.97 1.93 -6.99
C ILE A 220 18.79 1.02 -7.91
N LYS A 221 19.46 1.59 -8.92
CA LYS A 221 20.28 0.81 -9.86
C LYS A 221 21.47 0.16 -9.16
N ASP A 222 22.10 0.87 -8.24
CA ASP A 222 23.18 0.35 -7.42
C ASP A 222 22.70 -0.73 -6.44
N GLU A 223 21.51 -0.60 -5.86
CA GLU A 223 20.90 -1.65 -5.05
C GLU A 223 20.60 -2.90 -5.88
N ILE A 224 19.96 -2.76 -7.05
CA ILE A 224 19.64 -3.88 -7.95
C ILE A 224 20.91 -4.63 -8.40
N LEU A 225 22.01 -3.90 -8.68
CA LEU A 225 23.28 -4.51 -9.08
C LEU A 225 24.00 -5.24 -7.94
N LYS A 226 23.72 -4.86 -6.68
CA LYS A 226 24.30 -5.50 -5.49
C LYS A 226 23.51 -6.70 -5.01
N MET A 227 22.29 -6.92 -5.52
CA MET A 227 21.50 -8.10 -5.20
C MET A 227 22.06 -9.33 -5.93
N PRO A 228 22.38 -10.43 -5.22
CA PRO A 228 22.81 -11.67 -5.87
C PRO A 228 21.70 -12.21 -6.78
N LYS A 229 22.07 -12.60 -8.02
CA LYS A 229 21.15 -13.05 -9.08
C LYS A 229 20.35 -14.31 -8.74
N GLU A 230 20.67 -15.00 -7.65
CA GLU A 230 20.14 -16.33 -7.30
C GLU A 230 19.11 -16.30 -6.15
N GLU A 231 18.79 -15.13 -5.59
CA GLU A 231 17.86 -15.00 -4.45
C GLU A 231 16.60 -14.21 -4.83
N PHE A 232 15.89 -14.69 -5.85
CA PHE A 232 14.47 -14.40 -6.03
C PHE A 232 13.66 -15.62 -5.59
N VAL A 233 13.84 -16.02 -4.32
CA VAL A 233 13.06 -17.11 -3.71
C VAL A 233 11.71 -16.53 -3.29
N PHE A 234 10.69 -16.69 -4.14
CA PHE A 234 9.28 -16.35 -3.86
C PHE A 234 8.63 -17.29 -2.81
N GLU A 235 9.37 -18.24 -2.24
CA GLU A 235 8.78 -19.52 -1.83
C GLU A 235 8.24 -19.64 -0.39
N LYS A 236 8.07 -18.55 0.39
CA LYS A 236 7.57 -18.68 1.78
C LYS A 236 6.64 -17.58 2.29
N LEU A 237 6.17 -16.66 1.44
CA LEU A 237 5.39 -15.52 1.92
C LEU A 237 3.89 -15.82 2.13
N ASP A 238 3.30 -16.73 1.34
CA ASP A 238 1.84 -16.86 1.24
C ASP A 238 1.19 -17.69 2.36
N MET A 239 1.92 -18.61 3.01
CA MET A 239 1.42 -19.36 4.18
C MET A 239 1.11 -18.45 5.38
N ALA A 240 1.68 -17.24 5.44
CA ALA A 240 1.32 -16.22 6.43
C ALA A 240 -0.08 -15.66 6.20
N PHE A 241 -0.44 -15.45 4.94
CA PHE A 241 -1.64 -14.72 4.51
C PHE A 241 -2.92 -15.50 4.77
N ALA A 242 -2.95 -16.81 4.50
CA ALA A 242 -4.14 -17.65 4.74
C ALA A 242 -4.51 -17.73 6.23
N SER A 243 -3.53 -17.66 7.15
CA SER A 243 -3.76 -17.66 8.60
C SER A 243 -4.33 -16.33 9.13
N TYR A 244 -4.08 -15.21 8.43
CA TYR A 244 -4.58 -13.88 8.81
C TYR A 244 -6.01 -13.61 8.33
N VAL A 245 -6.42 -14.22 7.23
CA VAL A 245 -7.74 -13.99 6.60
C VAL A 245 -8.84 -14.88 7.20
N ASN A 246 -8.47 -15.95 7.91
CA ASN A 246 -9.42 -16.79 8.64
C ASN A 246 -9.06 -16.87 10.14
N PRO A 247 -9.04 -15.73 10.86
CA PRO A 247 -8.81 -15.74 12.28
C PRO A 247 -9.90 -16.61 12.92
N GLY A 248 -9.50 -17.63 13.67
CA GLY A 248 -10.46 -18.35 14.51
C GLY A 248 -11.26 -17.33 15.33
N ALA A 249 -12.53 -17.60 15.64
CA ALA A 249 -13.47 -16.63 16.23
C ALA A 249 -12.96 -15.88 17.49
N SER A 250 -11.87 -16.35 18.10
CA SER A 250 -11.19 -15.77 19.26
C SER A 250 -10.12 -14.71 18.97
N ASP A 251 -9.67 -14.61 17.73
CA ASP A 251 -8.61 -13.71 17.31
C ASP A 251 -9.25 -12.40 16.85
N LYS A 252 -8.76 -11.28 17.38
CA LYS A 252 -9.25 -9.94 17.07
C LYS A 252 -8.07 -9.06 16.70
N PHE A 253 -8.25 -8.25 15.68
CA PHE A 253 -7.26 -7.33 15.17
C PHE A 253 -7.90 -5.95 14.99
N ILE A 254 -7.07 -4.91 14.95
CA ILE A 254 -7.52 -3.59 14.48
C ILE A 254 -8.01 -3.69 13.02
N PRO A 255 -9.01 -2.90 12.61
CA PRO A 255 -9.43 -2.84 11.21
C PRO A 255 -8.35 -2.14 10.38
N GLY A 256 -8.33 -2.39 9.08
CA GLY A 256 -7.43 -1.72 8.16
C GLY A 256 -7.05 -2.62 7.00
N ALA A 257 -6.63 -2.01 5.90
CA ALA A 257 -6.08 -2.77 4.78
C ALA A 257 -4.78 -3.44 5.25
N LEU A 258 -4.70 -4.76 5.06
CA LEU A 258 -3.45 -5.48 5.22
C LEU A 258 -2.39 -4.81 4.35
N THR A 259 -1.25 -4.56 4.95
CA THR A 259 -0.06 -4.14 4.22
C THR A 259 0.54 -5.42 3.68
N SER A 260 0.48 -5.62 2.36
CA SER A 260 1.21 -6.68 1.69
C SER A 260 2.19 -6.07 0.72
N ASN A 261 3.45 -6.07 1.11
CA ASN A 261 4.54 -6.13 0.15
C ASN A 261 5.52 -7.21 0.63
N THR A 262 6.45 -7.61 -0.22
CA THR A 262 7.43 -8.68 0.10
C THR A 262 8.23 -8.43 1.38
N ILE A 263 8.21 -7.21 1.89
CA ILE A 263 9.04 -6.74 2.99
C ILE A 263 8.19 -6.63 4.26
N CYS A 264 6.98 -6.04 4.22
CA CYS A 264 6.16 -5.69 5.37
C CYS A 264 4.76 -6.32 5.32
N ASN A 265 4.56 -7.36 6.13
CA ASN A 265 3.28 -8.04 6.30
C ASN A 265 2.67 -7.67 7.66
N GLY A 266 1.52 -6.98 7.66
CA GLY A 266 0.83 -6.64 8.90
C GLY A 266 -0.30 -5.62 8.73
N LEU A 267 -0.96 -5.28 9.82
CA LEU A 267 -1.96 -4.20 9.87
C LEU A 267 -1.35 -2.84 10.23
N THR A 268 -0.09 -2.85 10.65
CA THR A 268 0.67 -1.65 11.02
C THR A 268 1.92 -1.54 10.16
N PRO A 269 2.41 -0.33 9.83
CA PRO A 269 3.67 -0.17 9.10
C PRO A 269 4.85 -0.82 9.81
N CYS A 270 5.81 -1.35 9.06
CA CYS A 270 6.99 -2.01 9.57
C CYS A 270 8.15 -1.03 9.66
N TYR A 271 8.01 -0.01 10.51
CA TYR A 271 9.08 0.93 10.74
C TYR A 271 10.19 0.33 11.59
N ASN A 272 11.43 0.72 11.28
CA ASN A 272 12.63 0.32 11.97
C ASN A 272 13.26 1.50 12.71
N GLN A 273 14.05 1.18 13.73
CA GLN A 273 14.96 2.12 14.34
C GLN A 273 16.11 2.44 13.39
N PHE A 274 16.42 3.72 13.22
CA PHE A 274 17.50 4.23 12.38
C PHE A 274 18.48 5.06 13.22
N ASP A 275 19.66 5.32 12.67
CA ASP A 275 20.64 6.21 13.32
C ASP A 275 20.14 7.65 13.26
N SER A 276 20.09 8.27 14.43
CA SER A 276 19.66 9.65 14.60
C SER A 276 20.50 10.30 15.70
N GLY A 277 20.09 11.44 16.21
CA GLY A 277 20.78 12.05 17.33
C GLY A 277 19.91 12.97 18.16
N TYR A 278 20.15 12.95 19.47
CA TYR A 278 19.49 13.79 20.46
C TYR A 278 20.55 14.60 21.20
N ALA A 279 20.32 15.91 21.32
CA ALA A 279 21.22 16.84 22.02
C ALA A 279 22.70 16.73 21.59
N GLY A 280 22.96 16.62 20.28
CA GLY A 280 24.31 16.56 19.71
C GLY A 280 25.03 15.21 19.86
N LYS A 281 24.36 14.16 20.37
CA LYS A 281 24.89 12.79 20.40
C LYS A 281 24.21 11.94 19.35
N SER A 282 24.97 11.06 18.69
CA SER A 282 24.43 10.07 17.74
C SER A 282 24.07 8.77 18.45
N CYS A 283 22.88 8.23 18.17
CA CYS A 283 22.38 6.95 18.66
C CYS A 283 21.19 6.48 17.81
N LYS A 284 20.75 5.23 17.97
CA LYS A 284 19.47 4.81 17.38
C LYS A 284 18.33 5.67 17.90
N VAL A 285 17.34 5.98 17.07
CA VAL A 285 16.20 6.85 17.42
C VAL A 285 15.42 6.35 18.65
N GLY A 286 15.47 5.06 18.94
CA GLY A 286 14.88 4.43 20.11
C GLY A 286 13.52 3.78 19.83
N CYS A 287 13.16 2.79 20.64
CA CYS A 287 11.94 2.02 20.45
C CYS A 287 10.66 2.84 20.71
N ALA A 288 10.67 3.76 21.68
CA ALA A 288 9.50 4.58 21.99
C ALA A 288 9.09 5.53 20.84
N PRO A 289 9.99 6.36 20.25
CA PRO A 289 9.65 7.16 19.08
C PRO A 289 9.21 6.31 17.89
N THR A 290 9.87 5.16 17.67
CA THR A 290 9.52 4.23 16.59
C THR A 290 8.13 3.66 16.76
N ALA A 291 7.75 3.21 17.97
CA ALA A 291 6.43 2.68 18.27
C ALA A 291 5.32 3.73 18.07
N VAL A 292 5.55 4.98 18.48
CA VAL A 292 4.63 6.09 18.18
C VAL A 292 4.54 6.32 16.67
N GLY A 293 5.68 6.31 15.97
CA GLY A 293 5.71 6.44 14.51
C GLY A 293 4.87 5.40 13.80
N ILE A 294 4.92 4.14 14.26
CA ILE A 294 4.08 3.05 13.73
C ILE A 294 2.59 3.35 13.93
N ILE A 295 2.20 3.82 15.12
CA ILE A 295 0.80 4.20 15.39
C ILE A 295 0.35 5.36 14.50
N PHE A 296 1.17 6.40 14.34
CA PHE A 296 0.81 7.54 13.49
C PHE A 296 0.82 7.18 12.01
N GLY A 297 1.74 6.33 11.55
CA GLY A 297 1.71 5.78 10.19
C GLY A 297 0.49 4.89 9.94
N TYR A 298 0.00 4.18 10.96
CA TYR A 298 -1.29 3.48 10.88
C TYR A 298 -2.45 4.46 10.73
N TYR A 299 -2.55 5.48 11.58
CA TYR A 299 -3.64 6.47 11.50
C TYR A 299 -3.62 7.28 10.20
N ASP A 300 -2.44 7.70 9.73
CA ASP A 300 -2.24 8.41 8.46
C ASP A 300 -2.85 7.65 7.28
N ARG A 301 -2.69 6.33 7.30
CA ARG A 301 -3.21 5.41 6.28
C ARG A 301 -4.67 5.00 6.49
N ASN A 302 -5.29 5.37 7.61
CA ASN A 302 -6.64 4.96 8.00
C ASN A 302 -7.46 6.18 8.45
N ASN A 303 -7.77 7.06 7.50
CA ASN A 303 -8.67 8.22 7.65
C ASN A 303 -8.16 9.42 8.46
N PHE A 304 -6.88 9.45 8.87
CA PHE A 304 -6.27 10.60 9.53
C PHE A 304 -5.03 11.10 8.76
N PRO A 305 -5.20 11.60 7.51
CA PRO A 305 -4.08 12.00 6.65
C PRO A 305 -3.24 13.14 7.24
N ASP A 306 -2.07 13.42 6.67
CA ASP A 306 -1.19 14.54 7.03
C ASP A 306 -0.48 14.42 8.40
N LEU A 307 -0.53 13.24 9.04
CA LEU A 307 0.34 12.93 10.18
C LEU A 307 1.78 12.72 9.69
N VAL A 308 1.96 12.14 8.51
CA VAL A 308 3.22 12.15 7.75
C VAL A 308 3.11 13.21 6.64
N SER A 309 4.24 13.77 6.21
CA SER A 309 4.23 14.64 5.02
C SER A 309 3.97 13.79 3.79
N GLY A 310 2.76 13.88 3.22
CA GLY A 310 2.26 12.94 2.22
C GLY A 310 1.75 11.64 2.86
N THR A 311 1.40 10.64 2.04
CA THR A 311 0.92 9.35 2.55
C THR A 311 2.06 8.59 3.23
N ALA A 312 1.81 8.13 4.46
CA ALA A 312 2.76 7.30 5.19
C ALA A 312 3.06 5.99 4.42
N THR A 313 4.35 5.71 4.22
CA THR A 313 4.80 4.47 3.56
C THR A 313 4.73 3.27 4.52
N LEU A 314 4.84 2.05 3.97
CA LEU A 314 4.85 0.81 4.76
C LEU A 314 6.15 0.58 5.53
N THR A 315 7.24 1.16 5.04
CA THR A 315 8.60 1.09 5.60
C THR A 315 9.13 2.50 5.81
N ASN A 316 10.30 2.62 6.44
CA ASN A 316 10.97 3.91 6.60
C ASN A 316 11.24 4.55 5.24
N ASN A 317 10.95 5.84 5.16
CA ASN A 317 11.46 6.76 4.15
C ASN A 317 11.85 8.07 4.86
N TYR A 318 12.36 9.04 4.12
CA TYR A 318 12.76 10.32 4.67
C TYR A 318 11.67 11.02 5.50
N PHE A 319 10.41 11.01 5.05
CA PHE A 319 9.31 11.67 5.74
C PHE A 319 8.89 10.95 7.03
N VAL A 320 8.86 9.62 7.00
CA VAL A 320 8.60 8.77 8.18
C VAL A 320 9.71 8.92 9.21
N GLU A 321 10.98 8.91 8.79
CA GLU A 321 12.12 9.10 9.70
C GLU A 321 12.12 10.50 10.31
N THR A 322 11.77 11.53 9.53
CA THR A 322 11.62 12.89 10.04
C THR A 322 10.49 12.97 11.07
N MET A 323 9.34 12.35 10.81
CA MET A 323 8.26 12.23 11.79
C MET A 323 8.74 11.55 13.09
N ILE A 324 9.36 10.36 12.98
CA ILE A 324 9.82 9.58 14.14
C ILE A 324 10.84 10.38 14.96
N LYS A 325 11.76 11.10 14.30
CA LYS A 325 12.73 11.97 14.98
C LYS A 325 12.04 13.11 15.73
N ASN A 326 11.11 13.83 15.08
CA ASN A 326 10.37 14.93 15.70
C ASN A 326 9.57 14.46 16.92
N ILE A 327 8.96 13.27 16.82
CA ILE A 327 8.30 12.61 17.95
C ILE A 327 9.31 12.36 19.07
N GLY A 328 10.50 11.87 18.76
CA GLY A 328 11.58 11.67 19.72
C GLY A 328 11.93 12.92 20.51
N ASP A 329 12.02 14.07 19.83
CA ASP A 329 12.25 15.36 20.48
C ASP A 329 11.07 15.73 21.40
N ILE A 330 9.82 15.55 20.96
CA ILE A 330 8.61 15.84 21.73
C ILE A 330 8.49 14.98 23.00
N ILE A 331 8.83 13.68 22.90
CA ILE A 331 8.76 12.75 24.04
C ILE A 331 10.04 12.75 24.88
N LEU A 332 10.94 13.71 24.63
CA LEU A 332 12.18 13.91 25.38
C LEU A 332 13.07 12.67 25.38
N THR A 333 13.19 12.01 24.22
CA THR A 333 14.14 10.92 24.03
C THR A 333 15.56 11.45 24.14
N THR A 334 16.44 10.69 24.79
CA THR A 334 17.87 11.02 24.92
C THR A 334 18.73 9.83 24.53
N CYS A 335 19.96 10.07 24.08
CA CYS A 335 20.90 8.98 23.83
C CYS A 335 21.45 8.39 25.13
N LYS A 336 21.24 7.08 25.33
CA LYS A 336 21.86 6.27 26.39
C LYS A 336 22.74 5.20 25.74
N GLY A 337 24.04 5.49 25.63
CA GLY A 337 24.94 4.67 24.82
C GLY A 337 24.58 4.79 23.34
N SER A 338 24.48 3.66 22.64
CA SER A 338 24.13 3.58 21.22
C SER A 338 22.64 3.63 20.91
N ALA A 339 21.76 3.73 21.93
CA ALA A 339 20.31 3.68 21.75
C ALA A 339 19.58 4.87 22.39
N GLY A 340 18.50 5.30 21.74
CA GLY A 340 17.54 6.27 22.26
C GLY A 340 16.76 5.68 23.43
N SER A 341 16.70 6.41 24.53
CA SER A 341 16.01 6.05 25.76
C SER A 341 14.97 7.11 26.10
N THR A 342 13.76 6.67 26.41
CA THR A 342 12.62 7.54 26.71
C THR A 342 12.01 7.10 28.03
N ILE A 343 11.70 8.05 28.91
CA ILE A 343 10.90 7.78 30.11
C ILE A 343 9.50 7.41 29.67
N THR A 344 9.00 6.25 30.09
CA THR A 344 7.76 5.68 29.55
C THR A 344 6.54 6.60 29.63
N SER A 345 6.39 7.37 30.71
CA SER A 345 5.29 8.33 30.86
C SER A 345 5.36 9.47 29.84
N ASN A 346 6.55 9.84 29.34
CA ASN A 346 6.71 10.87 28.32
C ASN A 346 6.19 10.43 26.95
N ILE A 347 6.01 9.14 26.68
CA ILE A 347 5.47 8.66 25.41
C ILE A 347 4.10 9.31 25.12
N SER A 348 3.29 9.53 26.16
CA SER A 348 2.00 10.23 26.05
C SER A 348 2.14 11.66 25.48
N LYS A 349 3.29 12.32 25.64
CA LYS A 349 3.53 13.66 25.08
C LYS A 349 3.49 13.67 23.55
N ALA A 350 3.64 12.52 22.89
CA ALA A 350 3.56 12.43 21.44
C ALA A 350 2.23 12.91 20.85
N LYS A 351 1.15 13.02 21.64
CA LYS A 351 -0.09 13.67 21.18
C LYS A 351 0.14 15.08 20.65
N GLN A 352 1.17 15.78 21.17
CA GLN A 352 1.50 17.12 20.73
C GLN A 352 1.84 17.14 19.23
N TYR A 353 2.53 16.12 18.72
CA TYR A 353 2.82 16.03 17.29
C TYR A 353 1.54 16.00 16.45
N ALA A 354 0.53 15.20 16.83
CA ALA A 354 -0.75 15.16 16.13
C ALA A 354 -1.51 16.50 16.24
N ILE A 355 -1.47 17.15 17.41
CA ILE A 355 -2.05 18.49 17.63
C ILE A 355 -1.38 19.51 16.68
N ASP A 356 -0.05 19.47 16.55
CA ASP A 356 0.73 20.34 15.67
C ASP A 356 0.40 20.08 14.18
N LYS A 357 -0.07 18.88 13.85
CA LYS A 357 -0.62 18.50 12.53
C LYS A 357 -2.10 18.87 12.33
N GLY A 358 -2.72 19.53 13.30
CA GLY A 358 -4.10 20.02 13.20
C GLY A 358 -5.15 19.13 13.86
N TYR A 359 -4.77 18.01 14.48
CA TYR A 359 -5.67 17.12 15.21
C TYR A 359 -5.85 17.57 16.68
N LYS A 360 -6.56 18.69 16.87
CA LYS A 360 -6.57 19.44 18.15
C LYS A 360 -7.20 18.68 19.30
N ASN A 361 -8.14 17.78 19.00
CA ASN A 361 -8.84 16.96 19.99
C ASN A 361 -8.11 15.64 20.30
N THR A 362 -6.86 15.48 19.85
CA THR A 362 -6.07 14.29 20.12
C THR A 362 -5.82 14.09 21.62
N THR A 363 -6.13 12.90 22.11
CA THR A 363 -5.83 12.50 23.50
C THR A 363 -4.84 11.34 23.54
N SER A 364 -4.14 11.24 24.67
CA SER A 364 -3.25 10.11 24.96
C SER A 364 -3.34 9.76 26.42
N THR A 365 -3.35 8.46 26.74
CA THR A 365 -3.40 8.00 28.13
C THR A 365 -2.25 7.06 28.42
N PHE A 366 -1.45 7.37 29.43
CA PHE A 366 -0.49 6.44 30.02
C PHE A 366 -1.19 5.64 31.12
N ILE A 367 -1.14 4.31 31.04
CA ILE A 367 -1.77 3.41 31.99
C ILE A 367 -0.71 2.42 32.47
N SER A 368 -0.47 2.39 33.78
CA SER A 368 0.31 1.33 34.45
C SER A 368 -0.62 0.46 35.29
N GLY A 369 -0.34 -0.83 35.40
CA GLY A 369 -1.16 -1.74 36.19
C GLY A 369 -0.66 -3.17 36.09
N ASP A 370 -1.37 -4.08 36.74
CA ASP A 370 -1.14 -5.52 36.57
C ASP A 370 -1.48 -5.98 35.13
N THR A 371 -0.97 -7.16 34.77
CA THR A 371 -1.15 -7.75 33.44
C THR A 371 -2.63 -7.91 33.04
N SER A 372 -3.52 -8.23 33.97
CA SER A 372 -4.94 -8.43 33.69
C SER A 372 -5.62 -7.10 33.34
N THR A 373 -5.37 -6.07 34.15
CA THR A 373 -5.83 -4.71 33.92
C THR A 373 -5.33 -4.17 32.58
N LEU A 374 -4.04 -4.34 32.29
CA LEU A 374 -3.45 -3.91 31.02
C LEU A 374 -4.03 -4.69 29.83
N PHE A 375 -4.20 -6.01 29.94
CA PHE A 375 -4.77 -6.81 28.86
C PHE A 375 -6.23 -6.43 28.56
N SER A 376 -7.03 -6.18 29.60
CA SER A 376 -8.41 -5.68 29.44
C SER A 376 -8.43 -4.37 28.65
N LYS A 377 -7.53 -3.43 28.96
CA LYS A 377 -7.40 -2.17 28.23
C LYS A 377 -6.93 -2.37 26.78
N ILE A 378 -5.95 -3.24 26.55
CA ILE A 378 -5.48 -3.61 25.21
C ILE A 378 -6.67 -4.13 24.36
N LYS A 379 -7.52 -4.99 24.92
CA LYS A 379 -8.73 -5.48 24.24
C LYS A 379 -9.69 -4.36 23.89
N THR A 380 -9.98 -3.45 24.82
CA THR A 380 -10.88 -2.32 24.58
C THR A 380 -10.39 -1.45 23.41
N GLU A 381 -9.09 -1.14 23.37
CA GLU A 381 -8.51 -0.32 22.30
C GLU A 381 -8.53 -1.05 20.95
N ILE A 382 -8.09 -2.32 20.90
CA ILE A 382 -8.08 -3.12 19.66
C ILE A 382 -9.50 -3.30 19.11
N ASN A 383 -10.49 -3.58 19.97
CA ASN A 383 -11.90 -3.67 19.56
C ASN A 383 -12.47 -2.34 19.07
N SER A 384 -11.89 -1.23 19.50
CA SER A 384 -12.23 0.11 18.99
C SER A 384 -11.40 0.52 17.78
N GLY A 385 -10.64 -0.42 17.21
CA GLY A 385 -9.78 -0.21 16.06
C GLY A 385 -8.55 0.65 16.28
N ARG A 386 -8.03 0.69 17.52
CA ARG A 386 -6.88 1.52 17.88
C ARG A 386 -5.69 0.65 18.30
N PRO A 387 -4.53 0.74 17.62
CA PRO A 387 -3.31 0.10 18.10
C PRO A 387 -2.82 0.78 19.39
N VAL A 388 -2.06 0.04 20.19
CA VAL A 388 -1.59 0.49 21.52
C VAL A 388 -0.09 0.31 21.67
N ILE A 389 0.59 1.24 22.34
CA ILE A 389 1.99 1.02 22.72
C ILE A 389 2.00 0.21 24.00
N ILE A 390 2.78 -0.86 24.03
CA ILE A 390 2.98 -1.73 25.20
C ILE A 390 4.44 -1.62 25.60
N ASN A 391 4.68 -1.28 26.86
CA ASN A 391 6.03 -1.26 27.40
C ASN A 391 6.30 -2.56 28.12
N ILE A 392 7.18 -3.36 27.54
CA ILE A 392 7.62 -4.62 28.12
C ILE A 392 8.92 -4.40 28.89
N LYS A 393 9.01 -5.04 30.04
CA LYS A 393 10.25 -5.11 30.82
C LYS A 393 10.66 -6.58 30.93
N ASN A 394 11.93 -6.86 30.68
CA ASN A 394 12.52 -8.15 30.97
C ASN A 394 12.97 -8.15 32.45
N ASN A 395 12.81 -9.27 33.15
CA ASN A 395 13.31 -9.44 34.51
C ASN A 395 14.84 -9.34 34.61
N PHE A 396 15.54 -9.59 33.50
CA PHE A 396 17.01 -9.61 33.43
C PHE A 396 17.64 -8.33 32.85
N ASP A 397 16.83 -7.42 32.29
CA ASP A 397 17.35 -6.24 31.61
C ASP A 397 16.93 -4.95 32.34
N THR A 398 17.86 -4.02 32.43
CA THR A 398 17.60 -2.66 32.92
C THR A 398 16.90 -1.80 31.86
N GLY A 399 16.85 -2.27 30.60
CA GLY A 399 16.13 -1.63 29.49
C GLY A 399 14.69 -2.10 29.34
N GLY A 400 13.74 -1.16 29.35
CA GLY A 400 12.38 -1.40 28.84
C GLY A 400 12.36 -1.33 27.31
N HIS A 401 11.40 -2.00 26.69
CA HIS A 401 11.17 -1.94 25.24
C HIS A 401 9.71 -1.55 24.95
N GLY A 402 9.50 -0.55 24.09
CA GLY A 402 8.19 -0.16 23.61
C GLY A 402 7.87 -0.85 22.29
N VAL A 403 6.73 -1.54 22.24
CA VAL A 403 6.22 -2.27 21.06
C VAL A 403 4.79 -1.84 20.76
N VAL A 404 4.27 -2.11 19.56
CA VAL A 404 2.88 -1.78 19.19
C VAL A 404 2.01 -3.02 19.17
N GLY A 405 1.04 -3.12 20.07
CA GLY A 405 -0.02 -4.14 20.05
C GLY A 405 -1.10 -3.78 19.04
N PHE A 406 -1.41 -4.72 18.13
CA PHE A 406 -2.39 -4.51 17.05
C PHE A 406 -3.42 -5.65 16.92
N GLY A 407 -3.29 -6.70 17.74
CA GLY A 407 -4.24 -7.80 17.78
C GLY A 407 -4.11 -8.60 19.07
N TYR A 408 -5.07 -9.45 19.35
CA TYR A 408 -5.05 -10.34 20.50
C TYR A 408 -5.79 -11.65 20.23
N LYS A 409 -5.48 -12.67 21.02
CA LYS A 409 -6.21 -13.93 21.10
C LYS A 409 -6.69 -14.14 22.53
N SER A 410 -8.02 -14.25 22.70
CA SER A 410 -8.66 -14.40 24.02
C SER A 410 -8.94 -15.86 24.42
N THR A 411 -8.56 -16.85 23.59
CA THR A 411 -8.76 -18.27 23.93
C THR A 411 -7.59 -18.84 24.73
N GLY A 412 -7.92 -19.66 25.73
CA GLY A 412 -6.96 -20.32 26.62
C GLY A 412 -6.83 -19.69 28.00
N THR A 413 -5.93 -20.23 28.82
CA THR A 413 -5.62 -19.74 30.17
C THR A 413 -4.68 -18.53 30.17
N THR A 414 -3.96 -18.32 29.06
CA THR A 414 -2.98 -17.24 28.92
C THR A 414 -3.39 -16.32 27.77
N PRO A 415 -3.67 -15.03 28.04
CA PRO A 415 -3.97 -14.08 26.98
C PRO A 415 -2.75 -13.85 26.10
N ILE A 416 -2.95 -13.77 24.78
CA ILE A 416 -1.87 -13.48 23.83
C ILE A 416 -2.15 -12.16 23.11
N VAL A 417 -1.12 -11.33 23.02
CA VAL A 417 -1.13 -10.08 22.25
C VAL A 417 -0.19 -10.21 21.05
N ARG A 418 -0.67 -9.77 19.89
CA ARG A 418 0.09 -9.63 18.65
C ARG A 418 0.75 -8.26 18.65
N VAL A 419 2.08 -8.23 18.51
CA VAL A 419 2.83 -6.97 18.56
C VAL A 419 3.74 -6.78 17.36
N ASN A 420 3.97 -5.53 16.98
CA ASN A 420 5.00 -5.06 16.08
C ASN A 420 6.16 -4.50 16.92
N MET A 421 7.35 -5.05 16.73
CA MET A 421 8.54 -4.77 17.56
C MET A 421 9.25 -3.45 17.20
N GLY A 422 8.90 -2.84 16.06
CA GLY A 422 9.61 -1.65 15.55
C GLY A 422 11.04 -1.94 15.10
N TRP A 423 11.28 -3.14 14.56
CA TRP A 423 12.57 -3.58 14.02
C TRP A 423 12.54 -3.73 12.50
N GLY A 424 11.64 -3.00 11.85
CA GLY A 424 11.44 -3.10 10.42
C GLY A 424 10.62 -4.32 10.06
N ALA A 425 10.76 -4.70 8.80
CA ALA A 425 9.87 -5.64 8.14
C ALA A 425 10.41 -7.08 8.13
N ILE A 426 11.72 -7.23 8.37
CA ILE A 426 12.45 -8.50 8.44
C ILE A 426 13.41 -8.42 9.63
N SER A 427 12.91 -8.64 10.83
CA SER A 427 13.77 -9.04 11.94
C SER A 427 13.53 -10.51 12.23
N THR A 428 14.21 -11.39 11.48
CA THR A 428 14.37 -12.78 11.88
C THR A 428 15.21 -12.81 13.15
N PHE A 429 14.55 -12.92 14.30
CA PHE A 429 15.25 -13.10 15.56
C PHE A 429 15.65 -14.59 15.69
N SER A 430 16.83 -14.96 15.20
CA SER A 430 17.43 -16.27 15.46
C SER A 430 18.13 -16.25 16.82
N GLY A 431 17.35 -16.26 17.90
CA GLY A 431 17.86 -16.40 19.27
C GLY A 431 17.81 -17.86 19.72
N SER A 432 18.96 -18.53 19.78
CA SER A 432 19.09 -19.86 20.39
C SER A 432 19.04 -19.75 21.93
N SER A 433 17.87 -19.90 22.53
CA SER A 433 17.75 -20.28 23.95
C SER A 433 16.38 -20.88 24.25
N SER A 434 16.37 -22.20 24.33
CA SER A 434 15.54 -23.20 25.05
C SER A 434 14.36 -22.85 25.98
N TYR A 435 13.73 -21.67 25.94
CA TYR A 435 12.63 -21.32 26.88
C TYR A 435 11.34 -20.74 26.27
N PHE A 436 11.11 -20.89 24.96
CA PHE A 436 9.80 -20.63 24.34
C PHE A 436 9.14 -21.94 23.90
N THR A 437 8.31 -22.52 24.77
CA THR A 437 7.29 -23.52 24.39
C THR A 437 5.96 -22.77 24.25
N SER A 438 5.18 -22.81 23.17
CA SER A 438 5.04 -23.77 22.07
C SER A 438 4.41 -23.12 20.82
N SER A 439 4.76 -23.64 19.64
CA SER A 439 4.36 -23.29 18.26
C SER A 439 4.98 -22.02 17.65
N ILE A 440 6.24 -22.17 17.22
CA ILE A 440 6.85 -21.34 16.17
C ILE A 440 6.18 -21.73 14.85
N GLU A 441 5.17 -20.97 14.43
CA GLU A 441 4.95 -20.74 13.01
C GLU A 441 5.77 -19.52 12.64
N GLN A 442 6.80 -19.74 11.82
CA GLN A 442 7.68 -18.69 11.29
C GLN A 442 6.85 -17.75 10.43
N ASN A 443 6.43 -16.61 10.98
CA ASN A 443 5.91 -15.51 10.19
C ASN A 443 6.38 -14.16 10.70
N LEU A 444 6.95 -13.40 9.77
CA LEU A 444 7.66 -12.14 9.96
C LEU A 444 6.78 -11.14 10.72
N ASN A 445 7.35 -10.53 11.74
CA ASN A 445 6.82 -9.40 12.55
C ASN A 445 5.75 -9.66 13.61
N SER A 446 5.33 -10.90 13.91
CA SER A 446 4.46 -11.15 15.07
C SER A 446 5.13 -12.04 16.12
N VAL A 447 5.56 -11.45 17.24
CA VAL A 447 5.97 -12.19 18.44
C VAL A 447 4.72 -12.40 19.30
N TYR A 448 4.41 -13.66 19.61
CA TYR A 448 3.33 -14.02 20.53
C TYR A 448 3.81 -13.82 21.98
N TYR A 449 3.11 -13.00 22.75
CA TYR A 449 3.40 -12.83 24.19
C TYR A 449 2.52 -13.77 25.01
N SER A 450 3.16 -14.75 25.67
CA SER A 450 2.59 -15.61 26.70
C SER A 450 3.11 -15.16 28.07
N SER A 451 2.28 -15.16 29.12
CA SER A 451 2.64 -14.75 30.49
C SER A 451 3.60 -15.70 31.23
N SER A 452 4.31 -16.58 30.52
CA SER A 452 5.32 -17.48 31.11
C SER A 452 6.69 -16.77 31.25
N SER A 453 6.90 -16.25 32.46
CA SER A 453 8.14 -15.94 33.22
C SER A 453 9.16 -14.86 32.82
N ASP A 454 9.38 -14.43 31.57
CA ASP A 454 10.57 -13.55 31.32
C ASP A 454 10.28 -12.11 30.91
N ARG A 455 9.07 -11.79 30.43
CA ARG A 455 8.71 -10.42 30.03
C ARG A 455 7.31 -10.06 30.48
N THR A 456 7.17 -8.96 31.20
CA THR A 456 5.88 -8.47 31.69
C THR A 456 5.55 -7.12 31.05
N ALA A 457 4.29 -6.96 30.63
CA ALA A 457 3.76 -5.66 30.29
C ALA A 457 3.69 -4.83 31.58
N THR A 458 4.34 -3.68 31.58
CA THR A 458 4.42 -2.80 32.77
C THR A 458 3.51 -1.60 32.65
N SER A 459 3.22 -1.20 31.40
CA SER A 459 2.32 -0.10 31.08
C SER A 459 1.93 -0.16 29.62
N ILE A 460 0.87 0.57 29.29
CA ILE A 460 0.47 0.86 27.91
C ILE A 460 0.30 2.38 27.72
N VAL A 461 0.43 2.81 26.46
CA VAL A 461 0.06 4.16 26.03
C VAL A 461 -0.91 4.05 24.88
N THR A 462 -2.05 4.71 25.02
CA THR A 462 -3.11 4.75 24.02
C THR A 462 -3.17 6.14 23.39
N PHE A 463 -3.55 6.22 22.11
CA PHE A 463 -3.77 7.46 21.39
C PHE A 463 -5.15 7.42 20.73
N MET A 464 -5.88 8.52 20.85
CA MET A 464 -7.13 8.75 20.13
C MET A 464 -6.96 10.03 19.31
N ILE A 465 -6.80 9.89 17.99
CA ILE A 465 -6.65 11.01 17.07
C ILE A 465 -8.03 11.57 16.74
N SER A 466 -8.19 12.89 16.82
CA SER A 466 -9.46 13.58 16.52
C SER A 466 -9.18 15.01 16.06
N LYS A 467 -9.91 15.48 15.05
CA LYS A 467 -9.77 16.83 14.49
C LYS A 467 -10.22 17.90 15.47
#